data_AF-A0A5P1E8K0-F1
#
_entry.id   AF-A0A5P1E8K0-F1
#
_cell.length_a   1.000
_cell.length_b   1.000
_cell.length_c   1.000
_cell.angle_alpha   90.00
_cell.angle_beta   90.00
_cell.angle_gamma   90.00
#
_symmetry.space_group_name_H-M   'P 1'
#
loop_
_entity.id
_entity.type
_entity.pdbx_description
1 polymer ?
#
loop_
_entity_poly.entity_id
_entity_poly.type
_entity_poly.pdbx_seq_one_letter_code
_entity_poly.pdbx_strand_id
1 'polypeptide(L)'
;MEGGAGAYNPRTAEEVFRDFRGRRAGMIKALTTDVERFYQLCDPEKENLCLYGLPNETWEVNLPAEEVPPELPEPALGINFARDGMDEKDWISLVAVHSDAWLLAVAFYFGARFGFDKDARRRLFQMINGLPTIFEVVTGSVKKQTKEKTPNSSKSNKSNSKPSRQSEIKTSKMAPPKEDDDSEGGEEEEEDEDEHGNTLCGACGDNYANDEFWICCDICERWFHGKCVRITPARAEHIKQYKCPACSNKRARA
;
A
#
# COMPACT_ATOMS: atom_id res chain seq x y z
N MET A 1 23.67 44.37 -18.92
CA MET A 1 24.27 43.07 -18.54
C MET A 1 23.20 42.28 -17.83
N GLU A 2 22.86 41.11 -18.36
CA GLU A 2 22.07 40.10 -17.64
C GLU A 2 23.02 39.17 -16.86
N GLY A 3 22.45 38.32 -15.99
CA GLY A 3 23.17 37.25 -15.31
C GLY A 3 23.67 37.61 -13.90
N GLY A 4 23.19 36.95 -12.85
CA GLY A 4 22.11 35.96 -12.82
C GLY A 4 21.92 35.30 -11.45
N ALA A 5 20.93 34.40 -11.40
CA ALA A 5 20.70 33.40 -10.34
C ALA A 5 20.83 33.87 -8.88
N GLY A 6 19.71 34.29 -8.28
CA GLY A 6 19.54 34.12 -6.84
C GLY A 6 19.70 32.63 -6.48
N ALA A 7 20.46 32.33 -5.42
CA ALA A 7 20.93 30.97 -5.15
C ALA A 7 19.77 29.98 -4.94
N TYR A 8 19.57 29.09 -5.92
CA TYR A 8 18.70 27.93 -5.78
C TYR A 8 19.26 27.06 -4.65
N ASN A 9 18.50 26.91 -3.56
CA ASN A 9 18.91 26.12 -2.40
C ASN A 9 18.10 24.80 -2.41
N PRO A 10 18.59 23.75 -3.11
CA PRO A 10 17.84 22.50 -3.25
C PRO A 10 17.76 21.82 -1.87
N ARG A 11 16.56 21.77 -1.29
CA ARG A 11 16.33 21.05 -0.02
C ARG A 11 16.75 19.59 -0.20
N THR A 12 17.56 19.06 0.71
CA THR A 12 18.16 17.73 0.50
C THR A 12 17.19 16.59 0.85
N ALA A 13 17.58 15.35 0.51
CA ALA A 13 16.83 14.15 0.92
C ALA A 13 16.66 14.06 2.44
N GLU A 14 17.63 14.52 3.23
CA GLU A 14 17.56 14.60 4.69
C GLU A 14 16.54 15.66 5.16
N GLU A 15 16.34 16.74 4.42
CA GLU A 15 15.37 17.78 4.76
C GLU A 15 13.94 17.37 4.44
N VAL A 16 13.73 16.68 3.31
CA VAL A 16 12.45 16.04 2.99
C VAL A 16 12.14 14.90 3.97
N PHE A 17 13.15 14.13 4.38
CA PHE A 17 12.99 13.11 5.43
C PHE A 17 12.70 13.71 6.81
N ARG A 18 13.23 14.90 7.12
CA ARG A 18 12.91 15.67 8.34
C ARG A 18 11.44 16.10 8.34
N ASP A 19 10.93 16.62 7.20
CA ASP A 19 9.51 16.96 7.01
C ASP A 19 8.62 15.72 7.19
N PHE A 20 8.89 14.65 6.43
CA PHE A 20 8.22 13.34 6.55
C PHE A 20 8.18 12.84 8.00
N ARG A 21 9.31 12.90 8.72
CA ARG A 21 9.38 12.47 10.12
C ARG A 21 8.53 13.31 11.05
N GLY A 22 8.47 14.63 10.83
CA GLY A 22 7.62 15.53 11.59
C GLY A 22 6.14 15.16 11.45
N ARG A 23 5.68 15.07 10.20
CA ARG A 23 4.28 14.68 9.88
C ARG A 23 3.92 13.30 10.42
N ARG A 24 4.81 12.31 10.23
CA ARG A 24 4.66 10.95 10.74
C ARG A 24 4.58 10.90 12.28
N ALA A 25 5.33 11.75 12.99
CA ALA A 25 5.25 11.84 14.45
C ALA A 25 3.89 12.40 14.90
N GLY A 26 3.39 13.44 14.23
CA GLY A 26 2.04 13.98 14.45
C GLY A 26 0.95 12.93 14.26
N MET A 27 0.96 12.21 13.13
CA MET A 27 -0.05 11.17 12.83
C MET A 27 0.03 9.97 13.77
N ILE A 28 1.23 9.53 14.17
CA ILE A 28 1.38 8.51 15.23
C ILE A 28 0.80 9.02 16.55
N LYS A 29 0.99 10.30 16.89
CA LYS A 29 0.42 10.87 18.12
C LYS A 29 -1.11 10.87 18.07
N ALA A 30 -1.71 11.24 16.93
CA ALA A 30 -3.16 11.16 16.71
C ALA A 30 -3.70 9.72 16.91
N LEU A 31 -3.03 8.74 16.32
CA LEU A 31 -3.46 7.33 16.30
C LEU A 31 -2.97 6.50 17.50
N THR A 32 -2.36 7.13 18.52
CA THR A 32 -1.92 6.44 19.75
C THR A 32 -2.12 7.26 21.03
N THR A 33 -1.42 8.38 21.18
CA THR A 33 -1.34 9.14 22.44
C THR A 33 -2.57 10.03 22.64
N ASP A 34 -3.10 10.58 21.54
CA ASP A 34 -4.25 11.48 21.54
C ASP A 34 -5.50 10.78 20.96
N VAL A 35 -5.54 9.44 20.91
CA VAL A 35 -6.51 8.66 20.13
C VAL A 35 -7.98 8.92 20.50
N GLU A 36 -8.28 9.10 21.78
CA GLU A 36 -9.64 9.46 22.25
C GLU A 36 -10.09 10.81 21.67
N ARG A 37 -9.17 11.79 21.58
CA ARG A 37 -9.44 13.10 20.98
C ARG A 37 -9.57 13.01 19.46
N PHE A 38 -8.76 12.18 18.81
CA PHE A 38 -8.85 11.93 17.38
C PHE A 38 -10.20 11.29 16.99
N TYR A 39 -10.64 10.26 17.72
CA TYR A 39 -11.94 9.61 17.56
C TYR A 39 -13.11 10.60 17.69
N GLN A 40 -13.07 11.46 18.72
CA GLN A 40 -14.09 12.49 18.98
C GLN A 40 -14.16 13.57 17.89
N LEU A 41 -13.05 13.89 17.21
CA LEU A 41 -13.05 14.85 16.10
C LEU A 41 -13.61 14.26 14.80
N CYS A 42 -13.34 12.98 14.54
CA CYS A 42 -13.79 12.22 13.37
C CYS A 42 -15.28 11.83 13.46
N ASP A 43 -16.14 12.84 13.52
CA ASP A 43 -17.58 12.72 13.69
C ASP A 43 -18.29 12.33 12.38
N PRO A 44 -19.01 11.19 12.29
CA PRO A 44 -19.65 10.72 11.05
C PRO A 44 -20.78 11.63 10.55
N GLU A 45 -21.37 12.45 11.43
CA GLU A 45 -22.44 13.41 11.07
C GLU A 45 -21.89 14.70 10.43
N LYS A 46 -20.58 14.79 10.18
CA LYS A 46 -19.92 15.89 9.47
C LYS A 46 -19.57 15.49 8.05
N GLU A 47 -19.34 16.51 7.23
CA GLU A 47 -18.70 16.41 5.92
C GLU A 47 -17.39 15.60 5.96
N ASN A 48 -16.91 15.19 4.79
CA ASN A 48 -15.82 14.24 4.64
C ASN A 48 -14.50 14.76 5.25
N LEU A 49 -14.07 14.19 6.36
CA LEU A 49 -12.86 14.60 7.08
C LEU A 49 -11.61 13.84 6.62
N CYS A 50 -10.47 14.53 6.70
CA CYS A 50 -9.12 14.04 6.47
C CYS A 50 -8.29 14.13 7.78
N LEU A 51 -7.25 13.30 7.92
CA LEU A 51 -6.21 13.42 8.95
C LEU A 51 -4.93 13.97 8.31
N TYR A 52 -4.45 15.12 8.80
CA TYR A 52 -3.21 15.74 8.35
C TYR A 52 -2.10 15.60 9.40
N GLY A 53 -0.91 15.22 8.94
CA GLY A 53 0.34 15.34 9.70
C GLY A 53 1.09 16.60 9.33
N LEU A 54 1.53 17.38 10.33
CA LEU A 54 2.26 18.64 10.13
C LEU A 54 3.75 18.52 10.49
N PRO A 55 4.67 19.26 9.82
CA PRO A 55 6.13 19.09 9.99
C PRO A 55 6.68 19.44 11.39
N ASN A 56 5.87 20.08 12.22
CA ASN A 56 6.13 20.49 13.60
C ASN A 56 5.73 19.42 14.65
N GLU A 57 5.49 18.18 14.22
CA GLU A 57 5.05 17.05 15.07
C GLU A 57 3.63 17.18 15.65
N THR A 58 2.80 18.10 15.11
CA THR A 58 1.35 18.15 15.40
C THR A 58 0.51 17.49 14.31
N TRP A 59 -0.76 17.28 14.61
CA TRP A 59 -1.78 16.73 13.71
C TRP A 59 -3.06 17.54 13.79
N GLU A 60 -3.88 17.46 12.76
CA GLU A 60 -5.20 18.07 12.70
C GLU A 60 -6.18 17.19 11.92
N VAL A 61 -7.47 17.34 12.21
CA VAL A 61 -8.58 16.71 11.48
C VAL A 61 -9.40 17.85 10.90
N ASN A 62 -9.52 17.87 9.57
CA ASN A 62 -10.07 18.99 8.82
C ASN A 62 -10.72 18.50 7.51
N LEU A 63 -11.42 19.40 6.81
CA LEU A 63 -11.88 19.18 5.43
C LEU A 63 -10.68 19.13 4.45
N PRO A 64 -10.87 18.54 3.24
CA PRO A 64 -9.90 18.66 2.15
C PRO A 64 -9.63 20.13 1.77
N ALA A 65 -8.49 20.39 1.13
CA ALA A 65 -8.16 21.75 0.67
C ALA A 65 -9.16 22.26 -0.40
N GLU A 66 -9.60 23.51 -0.24
CA GLU A 66 -10.48 24.20 -1.21
C GLU A 66 -9.74 24.67 -2.48
N GLU A 67 -8.40 24.69 -2.48
CA GLU A 67 -7.58 25.17 -3.60
C GLU A 67 -7.46 24.12 -4.71
N VAL A 68 -7.70 24.53 -5.95
CA VAL A 68 -7.69 23.65 -7.13
C VAL A 68 -6.65 24.12 -8.16
N PRO A 69 -5.59 23.33 -8.46
CA PRO A 69 -5.16 22.11 -7.74
C PRO A 69 -4.48 22.45 -6.40
N PRO A 70 -4.54 21.56 -5.40
CA PRO A 70 -3.93 21.79 -4.08
C PRO A 70 -2.39 21.80 -4.14
N GLU A 71 -1.72 22.49 -3.19
CA GLU A 71 -0.26 22.58 -3.18
C GLU A 71 0.43 21.23 -2.88
N LEU A 72 -0.25 20.31 -2.18
CA LEU A 72 0.25 18.99 -1.78
C LEU A 72 -0.74 17.89 -2.21
N PRO A 73 -0.30 16.62 -2.29
CA PRO A 73 -1.23 15.48 -2.34
C PRO A 73 -2.16 15.49 -1.13
N GLU A 74 -3.45 15.20 -1.34
CA GLU A 74 -4.45 15.13 -0.27
C GLU A 74 -4.45 13.77 0.47
N PRO A 75 -4.83 13.72 1.77
CA PRO A 75 -5.03 12.48 2.50
C PRO A 75 -6.24 11.69 1.99
N ALA A 76 -6.47 10.51 2.56
CA ALA A 76 -7.73 9.81 2.36
C ALA A 76 -8.91 10.62 2.94
N LEU A 77 -9.92 10.82 2.11
CA LEU A 77 -11.10 11.61 2.38
C LEU A 77 -12.21 10.78 3.03
N GLY A 78 -12.92 11.35 4.00
CA GLY A 78 -14.10 10.72 4.61
C GLY A 78 -13.77 9.67 5.68
N ILE A 79 -12.63 9.76 6.36
CA ILE A 79 -12.21 8.77 7.37
C ILE A 79 -13.20 8.63 8.53
N ASN A 80 -14.02 9.66 8.77
CA ASN A 80 -15.10 9.67 9.76
C ASN A 80 -16.24 8.69 9.43
N PHE A 81 -16.56 8.45 8.16
CA PHE A 81 -17.71 7.62 7.76
C PHE A 81 -17.54 6.15 8.17
N ALA A 82 -16.33 5.61 8.09
CA ALA A 82 -16.03 4.23 8.46
C ALA A 82 -15.98 4.00 9.99
N ARG A 83 -15.88 5.07 10.81
CA ARG A 83 -15.51 4.99 12.23
C ARG A 83 -16.41 4.08 13.05
N ASP A 84 -17.72 4.28 12.96
CA ASP A 84 -18.70 3.54 13.77
C ASP A 84 -19.22 2.28 13.06
N GLY A 85 -18.73 1.99 11.84
CA GLY A 85 -19.10 0.81 11.03
C GLY A 85 -18.20 -0.41 11.24
N MET A 86 -17.15 -0.31 12.06
CA MET A 86 -16.15 -1.36 12.28
C MET A 86 -15.53 -1.28 13.69
N ASP A 87 -14.75 -2.29 14.09
CA ASP A 87 -13.99 -2.24 15.34
C ASP A 87 -12.98 -1.08 15.33
N GLU A 88 -12.91 -0.30 16.41
CA GLU A 88 -12.06 0.90 16.56
C GLU A 88 -10.59 0.66 16.15
N LYS A 89 -10.05 -0.53 16.48
CA LYS A 89 -8.66 -0.91 16.16
C LYS A 89 -8.45 -1.16 14.67
N ASP A 90 -9.45 -1.68 13.99
CA ASP A 90 -9.39 -1.93 12.55
C ASP A 90 -9.61 -0.61 11.80
N TRP A 91 -10.43 0.31 12.32
CA TRP A 91 -10.54 1.69 11.85
C TRP A 91 -9.21 2.46 12.00
N ILE A 92 -8.59 2.45 13.19
CA ILE A 92 -7.26 3.04 13.42
C ILE A 92 -6.21 2.44 12.47
N SER A 93 -6.29 1.13 12.21
CA SER A 93 -5.39 0.45 11.29
C SER A 93 -5.62 0.85 9.83
N LEU A 94 -6.87 1.05 9.40
CA LEU A 94 -7.24 1.58 8.08
C LEU A 94 -6.69 3.00 7.90
N VAL A 95 -6.97 3.91 8.85
CA VAL A 95 -6.45 5.29 8.82
C VAL A 95 -4.92 5.30 8.81
N ALA A 96 -4.26 4.40 9.54
CA ALA A 96 -2.81 4.27 9.53
C ALA A 96 -2.25 3.89 8.15
N VAL A 97 -2.86 2.93 7.43
CA VAL A 97 -2.43 2.55 6.07
C VAL A 97 -2.56 3.72 5.09
N HIS A 98 -3.68 4.43 5.11
CA HIS A 98 -3.85 5.63 4.28
C HIS A 98 -2.88 6.76 4.67
N SER A 99 -2.57 6.91 5.96
CA SER A 99 -1.58 7.87 6.45
C SER A 99 -0.16 7.54 5.96
N ASP A 100 0.25 6.27 6.00
CA ASP A 100 1.55 5.82 5.47
C ASP A 100 1.68 6.09 3.96
N ALA A 101 0.62 5.82 3.19
CA ALA A 101 0.58 6.13 1.75
C ALA A 101 0.67 7.64 1.46
N TRP A 102 -0.12 8.46 2.17
CA TRP A 102 -0.11 9.92 2.03
C TRP A 102 1.27 10.52 2.35
N LEU A 103 1.90 10.09 3.44
CA LEU A 103 3.24 10.55 3.83
C LEU A 103 4.30 10.23 2.76
N LEU A 104 4.20 9.07 2.11
CA LEU A 104 5.08 8.71 1.00
C LEU A 104 4.83 9.61 -0.23
N ALA A 105 3.56 9.88 -0.57
CA ALA A 105 3.20 10.78 -1.67
C ALA A 105 3.72 12.21 -1.44
N VAL A 106 3.50 12.79 -0.26
CA VAL A 106 4.01 14.14 0.11
C VAL A 106 5.54 14.20 0.04
N ALA A 107 6.24 13.17 0.55
CA ALA A 107 7.71 13.13 0.50
C ALA A 107 8.24 13.04 -0.94
N PHE A 108 7.60 12.28 -1.83
CA PHE A 108 8.03 12.16 -3.22
C PHE A 108 7.59 13.34 -4.10
N TYR A 109 6.47 13.99 -3.78
CA TYR A 109 6.08 15.28 -4.37
C TYR A 109 7.14 16.36 -4.08
N PHE A 110 7.58 16.49 -2.82
CA PHE A 110 8.69 17.38 -2.47
C PHE A 110 9.99 16.97 -3.19
N GLY A 111 10.29 15.67 -3.28
CA GLY A 111 11.43 15.18 -4.06
C GLY A 111 11.39 15.62 -5.53
N ALA A 112 10.22 15.57 -6.17
CA ALA A 112 10.03 16.07 -7.54
C ALA A 112 10.18 17.60 -7.63
N ARG A 113 9.50 18.36 -6.74
CA ARG A 113 9.58 19.83 -6.65
C ARG A 113 11.00 20.37 -6.44
N PHE A 114 11.85 19.63 -5.73
CA PHE A 114 13.25 20.00 -5.47
C PHE A 114 14.25 19.34 -6.45
N GLY A 115 13.77 18.70 -7.51
CA GLY A 115 14.61 18.19 -8.60
C GLY A 115 15.43 16.94 -8.27
N PHE A 116 14.94 16.06 -7.40
CA PHE A 116 15.68 14.87 -6.97
C PHE A 116 15.98 13.93 -8.13
N ASP A 117 17.26 13.63 -8.34
CA ASP A 117 17.70 12.56 -9.24
C ASP A 117 17.36 11.15 -8.69
N LYS A 118 17.74 10.12 -9.45
CA LYS A 118 17.53 8.70 -9.11
C LYS A 118 18.14 8.31 -7.75
N ASP A 119 19.25 8.94 -7.36
CA ASP A 119 20.05 8.57 -6.20
C ASP A 119 19.56 9.31 -4.95
N ALA A 120 19.14 10.57 -5.09
CA ALA A 120 18.40 11.32 -4.06
C ALA A 120 17.05 10.65 -3.73
N ARG A 121 16.27 10.23 -4.74
CA ARG A 121 15.03 9.46 -4.53
C ARG A 121 15.28 8.12 -3.83
N ARG A 122 16.32 7.37 -4.23
CA ARG A 122 16.73 6.13 -3.56
C ARG A 122 17.12 6.37 -2.10
N ARG A 123 17.87 7.44 -1.82
CA ARG A 123 18.34 7.81 -0.47
C ARG A 123 17.18 8.22 0.44
N LEU A 124 16.22 9.00 -0.08
CA LEU A 124 14.98 9.33 0.64
C LEU A 124 14.19 8.07 1.01
N PHE A 125 13.97 7.16 0.05
CA PHE A 125 13.26 5.89 0.31
C PHE A 125 13.97 5.04 1.37
N GLN A 126 15.30 4.93 1.31
CA GLN A 126 16.09 4.19 2.30
C GLN A 126 15.97 4.75 3.72
N MET A 127 15.80 6.07 3.87
CA MET A 127 15.57 6.69 5.18
C MET A 127 14.13 6.48 5.68
N ILE A 128 13.14 6.62 4.79
CA ILE A 128 11.72 6.34 5.09
C ILE A 128 11.53 4.89 5.53
N ASN A 129 11.98 3.94 4.72
CA ASN A 129 11.90 2.49 4.97
C ASN A 129 12.88 2.01 6.07
N GLY A 130 13.66 2.92 6.66
CA GLY A 130 14.44 2.67 7.88
C GLY A 130 13.61 2.77 9.16
N LEU A 131 12.38 3.29 9.08
CA LEU A 131 11.40 3.37 10.16
C LEU A 131 10.30 2.31 9.97
N PRO A 132 9.65 1.83 11.04
CA PRO A 132 8.41 1.07 10.90
C PRO A 132 7.30 1.97 10.34
N THR A 133 6.32 1.39 9.66
CA THR A 133 5.12 2.12 9.21
C THR A 133 4.27 2.57 10.41
N ILE A 134 3.37 3.53 10.21
CA ILE A 134 2.35 3.88 11.22
C ILE A 134 1.48 2.65 11.50
N PHE A 135 1.08 1.91 10.46
CA PHE A 135 0.36 0.64 10.59
C PHE A 135 1.10 -0.38 11.48
N GLU A 136 2.41 -0.57 11.30
CA GLU A 136 3.21 -1.47 12.16
C GLU A 136 3.28 -0.99 13.62
N VAL A 137 3.26 0.34 13.85
CA VAL A 137 3.25 0.93 15.19
C VAL A 137 1.90 0.70 15.89
N VAL A 138 0.76 1.02 15.24
CA VAL A 138 -0.57 0.90 15.87
C VAL A 138 -1.00 -0.57 16.06
N THR A 139 -0.63 -1.46 15.15
CA THR A 139 -0.91 -2.91 15.28
C THR A 139 0.08 -3.65 16.20
N GLY A 140 1.16 -2.98 16.64
CA GLY A 140 2.24 -3.63 17.39
C GLY A 140 3.08 -4.62 16.56
N SER A 141 2.93 -4.64 15.24
CA SER A 141 3.60 -5.57 14.32
C SER A 141 5.11 -5.35 14.16
N VAL A 142 5.70 -4.35 14.84
CA VAL A 142 7.12 -3.98 14.78
C VAL A 142 8.04 -5.15 15.15
N LYS A 143 8.42 -5.94 14.14
CA LYS A 143 9.46 -6.97 14.25
C LYS A 143 10.78 -6.26 14.57
N LYS A 144 11.35 -6.55 15.75
CA LYS A 144 12.70 -6.06 16.11
C LYS A 144 13.67 -6.37 14.97
N GLN A 145 14.16 -5.32 14.30
CA GLN A 145 15.15 -5.47 13.24
C GLN A 145 16.38 -6.18 13.81
N THR A 146 16.57 -7.42 13.38
CA THR A 146 17.76 -8.19 13.74
C THR A 146 18.90 -7.57 12.96
N LYS A 147 19.86 -6.93 13.64
CA LYS A 147 21.02 -6.29 13.00
C LYS A 147 21.62 -7.24 11.96
N GLU A 148 21.61 -6.84 10.70
CA GLU A 148 22.29 -7.56 9.64
C GLU A 148 23.78 -7.70 10.00
N LYS A 149 24.26 -8.95 10.03
CA LYS A 149 25.67 -9.23 10.21
C LYS A 149 26.28 -9.50 8.84
N THR A 150 27.24 -8.67 8.45
CA THR A 150 28.06 -8.89 7.27
C THR A 150 28.82 -10.23 7.38
N PRO A 151 28.97 -10.97 6.26
CA PRO A 151 29.57 -12.30 6.29
C PRO A 151 31.10 -12.23 6.27
N ASN A 152 31.76 -12.85 7.26
CA ASN A 152 33.09 -13.42 7.04
C ASN A 152 33.38 -14.61 7.98
N SER A 153 34.33 -15.47 7.59
CA SER A 153 34.62 -16.76 8.24
C SER A 153 35.43 -16.61 9.55
N SER A 154 35.38 -17.50 10.55
CA SER A 154 35.57 -18.97 10.44
C SER A 154 35.32 -19.72 11.78
N LYS A 155 35.24 -21.07 11.69
CA LYS A 155 35.52 -22.16 12.70
C LYS A 155 35.56 -21.80 14.21
N SER A 156 34.99 -22.54 15.17
CA SER A 156 34.26 -23.84 15.27
C SER A 156 33.50 -23.86 16.64
N ASN A 157 32.61 -24.76 17.05
CA ASN A 157 32.68 -26.24 17.06
C ASN A 157 31.29 -26.88 17.42
N LYS A 158 31.22 -28.21 17.59
CA LYS A 158 30.07 -29.06 18.02
C LYS A 158 29.21 -28.47 19.19
N SER A 159 27.91 -28.79 19.34
CA SER A 159 27.35 -30.16 19.45
C SER A 159 25.85 -30.35 19.04
N ASN A 160 25.37 -31.60 19.11
CA ASN A 160 24.02 -32.06 18.71
C ASN A 160 22.89 -31.57 19.64
N SER A 161 21.69 -31.33 19.07
CA SER A 161 20.46 -32.09 19.40
C SER A 161 19.30 -31.82 18.43
N LYS A 162 18.52 -32.87 18.15
CA LYS A 162 17.26 -32.96 17.37
C LYS A 162 16.46 -34.15 17.98
N PRO A 163 15.16 -34.37 17.71
CA PRO A 163 14.30 -33.72 16.71
C PRO A 163 12.87 -33.33 17.16
N SER A 164 12.12 -32.76 16.21
CA SER A 164 10.67 -32.95 15.98
C SER A 164 9.63 -32.42 16.99
N ARG A 165 8.70 -31.61 16.47
CA ARG A 165 7.28 -31.98 16.42
C ARG A 165 6.58 -31.35 15.21
N GLN A 166 5.68 -32.11 14.59
CA GLN A 166 4.73 -31.64 13.57
C GLN A 166 3.37 -31.36 14.23
N SER A 167 2.66 -30.35 13.74
CA SER A 167 1.21 -30.15 13.83
C SER A 167 0.87 -28.95 12.93
N GLU A 168 0.50 -29.15 11.67
CA GLU A 168 -0.86 -29.47 11.19
C GLU A 168 -1.84 -28.29 11.23
N ILE A 169 -1.92 -27.64 10.07
CA ILE A 169 -3.10 -27.09 9.40
C ILE A 169 -4.43 -27.22 10.17
N LYS A 170 -5.12 -26.09 10.40
CA LYS A 170 -6.58 -26.03 10.29
C LYS A 170 -7.04 -24.79 9.52
N THR A 171 -7.82 -25.03 8.47
CA THR A 171 -8.47 -24.02 7.62
C THR A 171 -9.95 -23.92 7.98
N SER A 172 -10.50 -22.71 8.07
CA SER A 172 -11.96 -22.51 8.09
C SER A 172 -12.37 -21.07 7.73
N LYS A 173 -12.80 -20.86 6.49
CA LYS A 173 -13.81 -19.85 6.11
C LYS A 173 -14.80 -20.52 5.14
N MET A 174 -16.08 -20.16 5.27
CA MET A 174 -17.16 -20.56 4.35
C MET A 174 -17.54 -19.37 3.45
N ALA A 175 -18.34 -19.63 2.41
CA ALA A 175 -18.73 -18.69 1.36
C ALA A 175 -20.17 -18.15 1.57
N PRO A 176 -20.61 -17.09 0.86
CA PRO A 176 -21.91 -16.41 1.04
C PRO A 176 -23.04 -17.10 0.23
N PRO A 177 -24.26 -16.52 0.05
CA PRO A 177 -24.48 -15.57 -1.08
C PRO A 177 -25.67 -14.54 -0.97
N LYS A 178 -25.82 -13.70 -2.02
CA LYS A 178 -27.06 -13.11 -2.62
C LYS A 178 -27.77 -11.92 -1.91
N GLU A 179 -27.98 -10.74 -2.55
CA GLU A 179 -28.74 -10.31 -3.77
C GLU A 179 -30.23 -10.00 -3.45
N ASP A 180 -30.98 -9.08 -4.08
CA ASP A 180 -31.02 -8.55 -5.48
C ASP A 180 -31.35 -7.02 -5.60
N ASP A 181 -31.18 -6.45 -6.82
CA ASP A 181 -31.97 -5.38 -7.52
C ASP A 181 -32.06 -3.93 -6.91
N ASP A 182 -32.34 -2.77 -7.56
CA ASP A 182 -32.58 -2.20 -8.93
C ASP A 182 -32.44 -0.62 -8.81
N SER A 183 -32.25 0.32 -9.77
CA SER A 183 -32.19 0.39 -11.26
C SER A 183 -31.45 1.67 -11.78
N GLU A 184 -31.41 1.84 -13.12
CA GLU A 184 -31.21 3.02 -14.00
C GLU A 184 -30.40 4.29 -13.59
N GLY A 185 -29.35 4.61 -14.40
CA GLY A 185 -29.40 5.82 -15.26
C GLY A 185 -28.24 6.86 -15.23
N GLY A 186 -27.46 6.97 -16.33
CA GLY A 186 -26.65 8.16 -16.66
C GLY A 186 -25.21 7.87 -17.14
N GLU A 187 -24.83 8.35 -18.33
CA GLU A 187 -23.50 8.20 -18.94
C GLU A 187 -22.63 9.46 -18.73
N GLU A 188 -21.33 9.29 -18.46
CA GLU A 188 -20.21 10.07 -19.03
C GLU A 188 -18.86 9.47 -18.55
N GLU A 189 -18.24 8.64 -19.39
CA GLU A 189 -16.96 7.96 -19.13
C GLU A 189 -15.77 8.69 -19.78
N GLU A 190 -14.80 9.15 -18.99
CA GLU A 190 -13.39 9.31 -19.40
C GLU A 190 -12.50 8.78 -18.25
N GLU A 191 -12.32 7.45 -18.18
CA GLU A 191 -11.59 6.77 -17.08
C GLU A 191 -10.05 6.82 -17.20
N ASP A 192 -9.38 6.71 -16.05
CA ASP A 192 -7.92 6.67 -15.89
C ASP A 192 -7.26 5.38 -16.48
N GLU A 193 -7.04 5.32 -17.79
CA GLU A 193 -6.54 4.10 -18.47
C GLU A 193 -5.05 3.72 -18.16
N ASP A 194 -4.31 4.53 -17.39
CA ASP A 194 -2.83 4.47 -17.30
C ASP A 194 -2.23 3.50 -16.24
N GLU A 195 -3.01 2.94 -15.30
CA GLU A 195 -2.46 1.98 -14.29
C GLU A 195 -2.53 0.49 -14.73
N HIS A 196 -3.42 0.14 -15.67
CA HIS A 196 -3.62 -1.26 -16.08
C HIS A 196 -2.72 -1.74 -17.23
N GLY A 197 -2.16 -0.82 -18.02
CA GLY A 197 -1.50 -1.08 -19.31
C GLY A 197 -0.21 -1.92 -19.31
N ASN A 198 0.27 -2.42 -18.16
CA ASN A 198 1.53 -3.19 -18.04
C ASN A 198 1.36 -4.67 -17.65
N THR A 199 0.12 -5.18 -17.57
CA THR A 199 -0.13 -6.59 -17.21
C THR A 199 0.12 -7.53 -18.40
N LEU A 200 1.33 -8.09 -18.47
CA LEU A 200 1.77 -9.00 -19.54
C LEU A 200 1.29 -10.45 -19.33
N CYS A 201 0.63 -11.03 -20.34
CA CYS A 201 0.15 -12.41 -20.31
C CYS A 201 1.29 -13.43 -20.16
N GLY A 202 1.21 -14.28 -19.14
CA GLY A 202 2.22 -15.29 -18.81
C GLY A 202 2.40 -16.42 -19.82
N ALA A 203 1.67 -16.44 -20.95
CA ALA A 203 1.75 -17.44 -22.00
C ALA A 203 2.14 -16.88 -23.39
N CYS A 204 1.60 -15.74 -23.81
CA CYS A 204 1.94 -15.12 -25.10
C CYS A 204 2.87 -13.90 -24.96
N GLY A 205 2.83 -13.18 -23.84
CA GLY A 205 3.63 -11.98 -23.62
C GLY A 205 2.99 -10.67 -24.10
N ASP A 206 1.76 -10.71 -24.60
CA ASP A 206 1.01 -9.50 -24.95
C ASP A 206 0.39 -8.83 -23.71
N ASN A 207 0.10 -7.53 -23.81
CA ASN A 207 -0.51 -6.71 -22.77
C ASN A 207 -2.01 -6.94 -22.59
N TYR A 208 -2.59 -6.30 -21.57
CA TYR A 208 -4.04 -6.11 -21.45
C TYR A 208 -4.60 -5.42 -22.70
N ALA A 209 -5.77 -5.87 -23.12
CA ALA A 209 -6.59 -5.26 -24.15
C ALA A 209 -8.04 -5.37 -23.68
N ASN A 210 -8.80 -4.31 -23.90
CA ASN A 210 -10.19 -4.22 -23.45
C ASN A 210 -11.01 -5.34 -24.14
N ASP A 211 -12.05 -5.83 -23.46
CA ASP A 211 -12.86 -7.03 -23.79
C ASP A 211 -12.21 -8.43 -23.68
N GLU A 212 -10.91 -8.58 -23.35
CA GLU A 212 -10.32 -9.92 -23.19
C GLU A 212 -10.56 -10.54 -21.79
N PHE A 213 -10.95 -11.81 -21.73
CA PHE A 213 -11.08 -12.56 -20.46
C PHE A 213 -9.72 -13.04 -19.95
N TRP A 214 -9.40 -12.71 -18.69
CA TRP A 214 -8.15 -13.07 -18.00
C TRP A 214 -8.37 -13.97 -16.76
N ILE A 215 -7.34 -14.75 -16.39
CA ILE A 215 -7.33 -15.59 -15.18
C ILE A 215 -5.94 -15.66 -14.53
N CYS A 216 -5.89 -15.51 -13.19
CA CYS A 216 -4.66 -15.58 -12.39
C CYS A 216 -4.43 -16.98 -11.79
N CYS A 217 -3.18 -17.45 -11.73
CA CYS A 217 -2.82 -18.79 -11.29
C CYS A 217 -2.33 -18.84 -9.83
N ASP A 218 -3.05 -19.55 -8.94
CA ASP A 218 -2.79 -19.71 -7.49
C ASP A 218 -1.39 -20.27 -7.10
N ILE A 219 -0.61 -20.75 -8.07
CA ILE A 219 0.71 -21.38 -7.85
C ILE A 219 1.88 -20.50 -8.32
N CYS A 220 1.61 -19.41 -9.04
CA CYS A 220 2.67 -18.51 -9.50
C CYS A 220 2.25 -17.04 -9.71
N GLU A 221 1.02 -16.67 -9.36
CA GLU A 221 0.52 -15.28 -9.32
C GLU A 221 0.66 -14.52 -10.66
N ARG A 222 0.79 -15.26 -11.77
CA ARG A 222 0.79 -14.71 -13.12
C ARG A 222 -0.60 -14.76 -13.73
N TRP A 223 -0.93 -13.70 -14.44
CA TRP A 223 -2.13 -13.52 -15.24
C TRP A 223 -1.99 -14.12 -16.64
N PHE A 224 -3.10 -14.61 -17.20
CA PHE A 224 -3.17 -15.22 -18.54
C PHE A 224 -4.49 -14.90 -19.22
N HIS A 225 -4.51 -14.56 -20.51
CA HIS A 225 -5.73 -14.62 -21.31
C HIS A 225 -6.31 -16.04 -21.28
N GLY A 226 -7.62 -16.19 -21.05
CA GLY A 226 -8.30 -17.49 -21.02
C GLY A 226 -8.09 -18.30 -22.31
N LYS A 227 -8.06 -17.62 -23.47
CA LYS A 227 -7.75 -18.23 -24.78
C LYS A 227 -6.37 -18.92 -24.79
N CYS A 228 -5.35 -18.30 -24.20
CA CYS A 228 -3.98 -18.81 -24.16
C CYS A 228 -3.82 -20.04 -23.25
N VAL A 229 -4.74 -20.26 -22.31
CA VAL A 229 -4.72 -21.37 -21.36
C VAL A 229 -5.89 -22.35 -21.49
N ARG A 230 -6.78 -22.13 -22.47
CA ARG A 230 -7.98 -22.94 -22.77
C ARG A 230 -8.99 -22.99 -21.62
N ILE A 231 -9.21 -21.83 -20.98
CA ILE A 231 -10.27 -21.57 -20.00
C ILE A 231 -11.22 -20.52 -20.59
N THR A 232 -12.53 -20.76 -20.49
CA THR A 232 -13.60 -19.80 -20.82
C THR A 232 -14.18 -19.19 -19.54
N PRO A 233 -14.86 -18.03 -19.58
CA PRO A 233 -15.48 -17.41 -18.40
C PRO A 233 -16.39 -18.38 -17.62
N ALA A 234 -17.36 -19.00 -18.28
CA ALA A 234 -18.26 -20.02 -17.72
C ALA A 234 -17.54 -21.23 -17.09
N ARG A 235 -16.31 -21.52 -17.53
CA ARG A 235 -15.47 -22.57 -16.91
C ARG A 235 -14.73 -22.04 -15.68
N ALA A 236 -14.34 -20.77 -15.65
CA ALA A 236 -13.62 -20.14 -14.56
C ALA A 236 -14.49 -19.95 -13.31
N GLU A 237 -15.77 -19.59 -13.48
CA GLU A 237 -16.80 -19.56 -12.42
C GLU A 237 -16.81 -20.83 -11.54
N HIS A 238 -16.52 -21.98 -12.16
CA HIS A 238 -16.55 -23.30 -11.55
C HIS A 238 -15.16 -23.77 -11.02
N ILE A 239 -14.10 -22.97 -11.17
CA ILE A 239 -12.74 -23.29 -10.75
C ILE A 239 -12.42 -22.60 -9.41
N LYS A 240 -12.42 -23.38 -8.33
CA LYS A 240 -12.07 -22.87 -6.98
C LYS A 240 -10.58 -22.56 -6.78
N GLN A 241 -9.70 -23.16 -7.59
CA GLN A 241 -8.26 -22.90 -7.65
C GLN A 241 -7.78 -23.21 -9.07
N TYR A 242 -7.24 -22.21 -9.77
CA TYR A 242 -6.72 -22.32 -11.13
C TYR A 242 -5.20 -22.55 -11.14
N LYS A 243 -4.79 -23.58 -11.88
CA LYS A 243 -3.39 -23.97 -12.03
C LYS A 243 -2.99 -23.93 -13.50
N CYS A 244 -2.16 -22.96 -13.87
CA CYS A 244 -1.72 -22.79 -15.25
C CYS A 244 -0.93 -24.02 -15.77
N PRO A 245 -0.88 -24.27 -17.09
CA PRO A 245 -0.24 -25.45 -17.66
C PRO A 245 1.21 -25.68 -17.20
N ALA A 246 2.00 -24.61 -17.07
CA ALA A 246 3.38 -24.66 -16.58
C ALA A 246 3.46 -25.12 -15.11
N CYS A 247 2.55 -24.65 -14.25
CA CYS A 247 2.47 -25.10 -12.85
C CYS A 247 1.83 -26.48 -12.72
N SER A 248 0.92 -26.85 -13.62
CA SER A 248 0.31 -28.19 -13.67
C SER A 248 1.38 -29.26 -13.89
N ASN A 249 2.16 -29.13 -14.97
CA ASN A 249 3.14 -30.12 -15.41
C ASN A 249 4.36 -30.26 -14.48
N LYS A 250 4.65 -29.29 -13.60
CA LYS A 250 5.75 -29.36 -12.61
C LYS A 250 5.66 -30.53 -11.62
N ARG A 251 4.52 -31.25 -11.52
CA ARG A 251 4.40 -32.49 -10.73
C ARG A 251 4.70 -33.78 -11.50
N ALA A 252 4.94 -33.72 -12.81
CA ALA A 252 5.12 -34.90 -13.68
C ALA A 252 6.60 -35.22 -14.03
N ARG A 253 7.55 -34.61 -13.32
CA ARG A 253 8.99 -34.94 -13.38
C ARG A 253 9.60 -34.89 -11.97
N ALA A 254 9.45 -36.01 -11.27
CA ALA A 254 10.14 -36.38 -10.03
C ALA A 254 10.50 -37.86 -10.13
#